data_AF-K0N4G8-F1
#
_entry.id   AF-K0N4G8-F1
#
_cell.length_a   1.000
_cell.length_b   1.000
_cell.length_c   1.000
_cell.angle_alpha   90.00
_cell.angle_beta   90.00
_cell.angle_gamma   90.00
#
_symmetry.space_group_name_H-M   'P 1'
#
loop_
_entity.id
_entity.type
_entity.pdbx_description
1 polymer ?
#
loop_
_entity_poly.entity_id
_entity_poly.type
_entity_poly.pdbx_seq_one_letter_code
_entity_poly.pdbx_strand_id
1 'polypeptide(L)'
;MQLTINGKEYELNFGVRFVRELDKTIGASIKGINFGMGVAKALVGLGSYDSAVLSDVIYAATAVSKKRPSTKEVDDFIDEDGTDLDSLFKQIPEEMRSANAVKAATKNMKA
;
A
#
# COMPACT_ATOMS: atom_id res chain seq x y z
N MET A 1 -10.10 -0.71 5.56
CA MET A 1 -10.39 -2.17 5.56
C MET A 1 -9.50 -2.95 6.55
N GLN A 2 -9.78 -4.24 6.77
CA GLN A 2 -8.96 -5.17 7.57
C GLN A 2 -8.52 -6.36 6.70
N LEU A 3 -7.34 -6.92 6.98
CA LEU A 3 -6.86 -8.18 6.40
C LEU A 3 -6.42 -9.14 7.50
N THR A 4 -6.63 -10.43 7.29
CA THR A 4 -6.04 -11.47 8.13
C THR A 4 -4.79 -11.99 7.43
N ILE A 5 -3.62 -11.77 8.03
CA ILE A 5 -2.33 -12.20 7.51
C ILE A 5 -1.73 -13.14 8.56
N ASN A 6 -1.44 -14.38 8.16
CA ASN A 6 -0.89 -15.41 9.05
C ASN A 6 -1.70 -15.56 10.38
N GLY A 7 -3.03 -15.62 10.26
CA GLY A 7 -3.95 -15.79 11.39
C GLY A 7 -4.08 -14.58 12.33
N LYS A 8 -3.53 -13.41 11.97
CA LYS A 8 -3.66 -12.17 12.74
C LYS A 8 -4.37 -11.11 11.92
N GLU A 9 -5.31 -10.42 12.56
CA GLU A 9 -6.01 -9.31 11.94
C GLU A 9 -5.17 -8.03 11.99
N TYR A 10 -5.12 -7.35 10.85
CA TYR A 10 -4.43 -6.08 10.66
C TYR A 10 -5.36 -5.03 10.07
N GLU A 11 -5.45 -3.87 10.73
CA GLU A 11 -6.07 -2.69 10.14
C GLU A 11 -5.17 -2.12 9.06
N LEU A 12 -5.71 -1.97 7.85
CA LEU A 12 -5.08 -1.19 6.79
C LEU A 12 -5.55 0.26 6.90
N ASN A 13 -4.60 1.14 7.26
CA ASN A 13 -4.86 2.56 7.47
C ASN A 13 -4.16 3.41 6.40
N PHE A 14 -4.93 3.99 5.49
CA PHE A 14 -4.43 4.81 4.38
C PHE A 14 -4.24 6.30 4.77
N GLY A 15 -3.72 6.54 5.98
CA GLY A 15 -3.46 7.87 6.53
C GLY A 15 -2.06 8.43 6.19
N VAL A 16 -1.66 9.52 6.86
CA VAL A 16 -0.36 10.18 6.60
C VAL A 16 0.85 9.26 6.88
N ARG A 17 0.73 8.32 7.84
CA ARG A 17 1.78 7.33 8.11
C ARG A 17 2.01 6.40 6.91
N PHE A 18 0.92 5.95 6.29
CA PHE A 18 0.96 5.16 5.06
C PHE A 18 1.63 5.93 3.92
N VAL A 19 1.24 7.19 3.68
CA VAL A 19 1.86 8.04 2.65
C VAL A 19 3.38 8.12 2.86
N ARG A 20 3.80 8.42 4.10
CA ARG A 20 5.22 8.53 4.45
C ARG A 20 5.97 7.21 4.27
N GLU A 21 5.35 6.08 4.58
CA GLU A 21 5.99 4.77 4.43
C GLU A 21 6.18 4.42 2.95
N LEU A 22 5.16 4.64 2.12
CA LEU A 22 5.28 4.46 0.67
C LEU A 22 6.34 5.37 0.04
N ASP A 23 6.42 6.63 0.48
CA ASP A 23 7.45 7.53 -0.03
C ASP A 23 8.85 6.96 0.25
N LYS A 24 9.08 6.26 1.37
CA LYS A 24 10.39 5.66 1.66
C LYS A 24 10.69 4.45 0.78
N THR A 25 9.71 3.58 0.53
CA THR A 25 9.93 2.28 -0.13
C THR A 25 9.91 2.41 -1.64
N ILE A 26 8.88 3.09 -2.18
CA ILE A 26 8.63 3.15 -3.62
C ILE A 26 8.59 4.59 -4.17
N GLY A 27 8.82 5.60 -3.33
CA GLY A 27 8.90 7.00 -3.74
C GLY A 27 9.99 7.27 -4.78
N ALA A 28 9.97 8.45 -5.40
CA ALA A 28 11.04 8.87 -6.30
C ALA A 28 12.15 9.53 -5.50
N SER A 29 13.38 9.01 -5.58
CA SER A 29 14.56 9.66 -5.01
C SER A 29 15.52 10.06 -6.12
N ILE A 30 15.94 11.33 -6.13
CA ILE A 30 17.00 11.83 -7.02
C ILE A 30 18.10 12.38 -6.11
N LYS A 31 19.31 11.81 -6.23
CA LYS A 31 20.48 12.18 -5.40
C LYS A 31 20.20 12.14 -3.89
N GLY A 32 19.39 11.18 -3.43
CA GLY A 32 19.03 11.01 -2.02
C GLY A 32 17.91 11.91 -1.52
N ILE A 33 17.38 12.81 -2.35
CA ILE A 33 16.22 13.65 -2.03
C ILE A 33 14.96 12.91 -2.47
N ASN A 34 14.08 12.64 -1.52
CA ASN A 34 12.77 12.05 -1.77
C ASN A 34 11.79 13.12 -2.26
N PHE A 35 11.29 12.97 -3.48
CA PHE A 35 10.33 13.89 -4.11
C PHE A 35 8.88 13.50 -3.80
N GLY A 36 8.66 12.56 -2.88
CA GLY A 36 7.37 11.92 -2.68
C GLY A 36 7.02 11.07 -3.89
N MET A 37 5.73 10.97 -4.20
CA MET A 37 5.14 10.16 -5.28
C MET A 37 4.96 8.67 -4.95
N GLY A 38 5.20 8.21 -3.72
CA GLY A 38 4.99 6.81 -3.35
C GLY A 38 3.55 6.37 -3.59
N VAL A 39 2.58 7.19 -3.17
CA VAL A 39 1.14 6.94 -3.41
C VAL A 39 0.79 6.91 -4.90
N ALA A 40 1.37 7.81 -5.69
CA ALA A 40 1.09 7.89 -7.13
C ALA A 40 1.57 6.64 -7.85
N LYS A 41 2.81 6.21 -7.56
CA LYS A 41 3.39 4.99 -8.10
C LYS A 41 2.66 3.74 -7.64
N ALA A 42 2.26 3.67 -6.37
CA ALA A 42 1.43 2.58 -5.85
C ALA A 42 0.16 2.41 -6.68
N LEU A 43 -0.59 3.50 -6.92
CA LEU A 43 -1.83 3.42 -7.70
C LEU A 43 -1.61 2.96 -9.16
N VAL A 44 -0.50 3.33 -9.78
CA VAL A 44 -0.13 2.87 -11.14
C VAL A 44 0.24 1.39 -11.13
N GLY A 45 1.07 0.95 -10.18
CA GLY A 45 1.48 -0.44 -10.04
C GLY A 45 0.30 -1.37 -9.73
N LEU A 46 -0.57 -0.98 -8.78
CA LEU A 46 -1.80 -1.70 -8.49
C LEU A 46 -2.73 -1.79 -9.72
N GLY A 47 -2.83 -0.72 -10.51
CA GLY A 47 -3.59 -0.72 -11.76
C GLY A 47 -2.99 -1.61 -12.86
N SER A 48 -1.73 -2.00 -12.73
CA SER A 48 -1.01 -2.92 -13.62
C SER A 48 -0.89 -4.33 -13.03
N TYR A 49 -1.59 -4.62 -11.92
CA TYR A 49 -1.57 -5.90 -11.22
C TYR A 49 -0.17 -6.33 -10.73
N ASP A 50 0.66 -5.36 -10.32
CA ASP A 50 1.98 -5.63 -9.76
C ASP A 50 1.87 -6.11 -8.30
N SER A 51 2.17 -7.40 -8.07
CA SER A 51 2.08 -8.05 -6.75
C SER A 51 3.14 -7.57 -5.76
N ALA A 52 4.31 -7.15 -6.22
CA ALA A 52 5.32 -6.55 -5.34
C ALA A 52 4.83 -5.20 -4.81
N VAL A 53 4.22 -4.38 -5.68
CA VAL A 53 3.58 -3.13 -5.26
C VAL A 53 2.40 -3.38 -4.33
N LEU A 54 1.62 -4.45 -4.55
CA LEU A 54 0.56 -4.84 -3.63
C LEU A 54 1.11 -5.15 -2.22
N SER A 55 2.22 -5.88 -2.13
CA SER A 55 2.91 -6.16 -0.87
C SER A 55 3.36 -4.88 -0.17
N ASP A 56 4.05 -3.99 -0.89
CA ASP A 56 4.52 -2.71 -0.36
C ASP A 56 3.36 -1.86 0.19
N VAL A 57 2.22 -1.86 -0.51
CA VAL A 57 1.02 -1.12 -0.10
C VAL A 57 0.39 -1.71 1.15
N ILE A 58 0.23 -3.04 1.23
CA ILE A 58 -0.30 -3.70 2.41
C ILE A 58 0.62 -3.44 3.60
N TYR A 59 1.93 -3.66 3.44
CA TYR A 59 2.92 -3.39 4.48
C TYR A 59 2.86 -1.94 4.96
N ALA A 60 2.86 -0.96 4.05
CA ALA A 60 2.78 0.44 4.39
C ALA A 60 1.47 0.78 5.14
N ALA A 61 0.35 0.17 4.74
CA ALA A 61 -0.96 0.45 5.33
C ALA A 61 -1.08 -0.09 6.76
N THR A 62 -0.27 -1.09 7.14
CA THR A 62 -0.19 -1.59 8.52
C THR A 62 0.65 -0.71 9.45
N ALA A 63 1.22 0.41 9.00
CA ALA A 63 2.07 1.29 9.80
C ALA A 63 1.39 1.94 11.03
N VAL A 64 0.08 1.80 11.17
CA VAL A 64 -0.66 2.18 12.39
C VAL A 64 -0.53 1.12 13.49
N SER A 65 -0.32 -0.15 13.13
CA SER A 65 -0.20 -1.27 14.06
C SER A 65 1.11 -1.22 14.83
N LYS A 66 1.03 -1.38 16.16
CA LYS A 66 2.23 -1.48 17.03
C LYS A 66 3.06 -2.73 16.72
N LYS A 67 2.41 -3.81 16.26
CA LYS A 67 3.04 -5.07 15.88
C LYS A 67 2.64 -5.40 14.45
N ARG A 68 3.12 -4.60 13.50
CA ARG A 68 2.85 -4.81 12.07
C ARG A 68 3.48 -6.13 11.57
N PRO A 69 2.93 -6.77 10.52
CA PRO A 69 3.59 -7.90 9.88
C PRO A 69 4.94 -7.44 9.29
N SER A 70 5.86 -8.38 9.15
CA SER A 70 7.06 -8.21 8.33
C SER A 70 6.68 -8.22 6.85
N THR A 71 7.51 -7.63 5.99
CA THR A 71 7.31 -7.69 4.53
C THR A 71 7.23 -9.14 4.07
N LYS A 72 8.09 -10.03 4.60
CA LYS A 72 8.04 -11.46 4.30
C LYS A 72 6.67 -12.08 4.63
N GLU A 73 6.07 -11.75 5.78
CA GLU A 73 4.72 -12.27 6.12
C GLU A 73 3.64 -11.74 5.17
N VAL A 74 3.81 -10.54 4.61
CA VAL A 74 2.90 -10.00 3.60
C VAL A 74 3.11 -10.68 2.25
N ASP A 75 4.36 -10.91 1.85
CA ASP A 75 4.72 -11.62 0.62
C ASP A 75 4.17 -13.05 0.67
N ASP A 76 4.42 -13.78 1.77
CA ASP A 76 3.93 -15.14 1.98
C ASP A 76 2.39 -15.18 1.85
N PHE A 77 1.68 -14.21 2.44
CA PHE A 77 0.21 -14.09 2.32
C PHE A 77 -0.25 -13.85 0.87
N ILE A 78 0.47 -13.06 0.09
CA ILE A 78 0.15 -12.81 -1.34
C ILE A 78 0.38 -14.08 -2.17
N ASP A 79 1.40 -14.86 -1.83
CA ASP A 79 1.78 -16.10 -2.54
C ASP A 79 0.92 -17.32 -2.15
N GLU A 80 0.09 -17.23 -1.10
CA GLU A 80 -0.82 -18.30 -0.70
C GLU A 80 -1.89 -18.57 -1.79
N ASP A 81 -2.02 -19.83 -2.24
CA ASP A 81 -2.99 -20.26 -3.28
C ASP A 81 -4.46 -19.86 -2.98
N GLY A 82 -4.79 -19.65 -1.70
CA GLY A 82 -6.13 -19.27 -1.25
C GLY A 82 -6.40 -17.77 -1.25
N THR A 83 -5.40 -16.93 -1.53
CA THR A 83 -5.52 -15.48 -1.47
C THR A 83 -6.20 -14.94 -2.72
N ASP A 84 -7.34 -14.26 -2.52
CA ASP A 84 -8.11 -13.64 -3.60
C ASP A 84 -7.46 -12.32 -4.07
N LEU A 85 -6.42 -12.45 -4.89
CA LEU A 85 -5.65 -11.31 -5.43
C LEU A 85 -6.52 -10.38 -6.28
N ASP A 86 -7.44 -10.91 -7.08
CA ASP A 86 -8.34 -10.10 -7.92
C ASP A 86 -9.16 -9.13 -7.07
N SER A 87 -9.68 -9.62 -5.95
CA SER A 87 -10.43 -8.82 -4.99
C SER A 87 -9.53 -7.79 -4.29
N LEU A 88 -8.31 -8.15 -3.91
CA LEU A 88 -7.35 -7.21 -3.31
C LEU A 88 -6.96 -6.08 -4.27
N PHE A 89 -6.62 -6.40 -5.52
CA PHE A 89 -6.29 -5.41 -6.55
C PHE A 89 -7.47 -4.51 -6.90
N LYS A 90 -8.71 -4.95 -6.66
CA LYS A 90 -9.90 -4.10 -6.82
C LYS A 90 -10.17 -3.23 -5.60
N GLN A 91 -10.16 -3.81 -4.40
CA GLN A 91 -10.62 -3.13 -3.18
C GLN A 91 -9.59 -2.14 -2.63
N ILE A 92 -8.30 -2.50 -2.60
CA ILE A 92 -7.27 -1.67 -1.98
C ILE A 92 -7.15 -0.30 -2.67
N PRO A 93 -7.08 -0.19 -4.01
CA PRO A 93 -7.06 1.12 -4.67
C PRO A 93 -8.30 1.98 -4.37
N GLU A 94 -9.49 1.38 -4.25
CA GLU A 94 -10.72 2.11 -3.95
C GLU A 94 -10.71 2.65 -2.51
N GLU A 95 -10.30 1.81 -1.55
CA GLU A 95 -10.12 2.21 -0.17
C GLU A 95 -9.06 3.31 -0.03
N MET A 96 -7.93 3.17 -0.72
CA MET A 96 -6.90 4.22 -0.82
C MET A 96 -7.50 5.53 -1.33
N ARG A 97 -8.20 5.51 -2.47
CA ARG A 97 -8.82 6.71 -3.07
C ARG A 97 -9.89 7.35 -2.19
N SER A 98 -10.51 6.60 -1.29
CA SER A 98 -11.48 7.15 -0.32
C SER A 98 -10.82 7.97 0.80
N ALA A 99 -9.56 7.67 1.13
CA ALA A 99 -8.86 8.24 2.27
C ALA A 99 -8.42 9.70 2.06
N ASN A 100 -8.56 10.53 3.10
CA ASN A 100 -8.27 11.97 3.01
C ASN A 100 -6.80 12.28 2.65
N ALA A 101 -5.86 11.55 3.26
CA ALA A 101 -4.43 11.75 3.00
C ALA A 101 -4.04 11.38 1.57
N VAL A 102 -4.59 10.28 1.04
CA VAL A 102 -4.37 9.85 -0.35
C VAL A 102 -4.99 10.85 -1.32
N LYS A 103 -6.24 11.28 -1.11
CA LYS A 103 -6.89 12.33 -1.95
C LYS A 103 -6.04 13.59 -2.06
N ALA A 104 -5.44 14.04 -0.96
CA ALA A 104 -4.55 15.19 -0.95
C ALA A 104 -3.26 14.91 -1.77
N ALA A 105 -2.64 13.74 -1.57
CA ALA A 105 -1.42 13.34 -2.27
C ALA A 105 -1.61 13.16 -3.78
N THR A 106 -2.81 12.76 -4.22
CA THR A 106 -3.12 12.48 -5.63
C THR A 106 -3.86 13.63 -6.33
N LYS A 107 -4.06 14.77 -5.66
CA LYS A 107 -4.92 15.87 -6.15
C LYS A 107 -4.51 16.37 -7.54
N ASN A 108 -3.22 16.40 -7.83
CA ASN A 108 -2.65 16.90 -9.09
C ASN A 108 -2.31 15.79 -10.10
N MET A 109 -2.64 14.52 -9.82
CA MET A 109 -2.41 13.41 -10.75
C MET A 109 -3.43 13.33 -11.88
N LYS A 110 -4.60 13.99 -11.71
CA LYS A 110 -5.59 14.11 -12.79
C LYS A 110 -5.16 15.23 -13.73
N ALA A 111 -4.36 14.89 -14.74
CA ALA A 111 -4.11 15.70 -15.92
C ALA A 111 -4.47 14.90 -17.16
#